data_AF-A0A9W7YK79-F1
#
_entry.id   AF-A0A9W7YK79-F1
#
_cell.length_a   1.000
_cell.length_b   1.000
_cell.length_c   1.000
_cell.angle_alpha   90.00
_cell.angle_beta   90.00
_cell.angle_gamma   90.00
#
_symmetry.space_group_name_H-M   'P 1'
#
loop_
_entity.id
_entity.type
_entity.pdbx_description
1 polymer ?
#
loop_
_entity_poly.entity_id
_entity_poly.type
_entity_poly.pdbx_seq_one_letter_code
_entity_poly.pdbx_strand_id
1 'polypeptide(L)'
;MGWPTALAVAAGALATMVSGTNTCSQWAPCYREGYCDASAMFCMWDLCDPSKSFNATSCWKPEGCVNQAVSFDSVTDVVSIKKYSGNPNTNPFVSVFEPDYAKIADGKLVLEMPYDSKNNRGFGSTVDSSHSFKYGTVTARIKTASIAKGVVSSFIIRSNLVGDEIDFEWVGKDPREVQTNFFYHDILNYTNSKSFDVGGDTSAAYHDYTIVWASDSITWIVDGKKLRTLYRKDTYDRKSGEYRFPAAEGRIGFSVWDGGNSGAQGTAEWAGFPTPWTKDTVYRMSVDSINIQCSGDNPPPASSTGGGKDLTSSATSKSSTTISESRPSSSSNPPASSHPPASPTASSSPAPTNQPSPSNPPSPSNQPSATDSPAPSNQPSATDSPAQTNQPSSSLPPPNKCHVVKVTVAA
;
A
#
# COMPACT_ATOMS: atom_id res chain seq x y z
N MET A 1 -40.95 -29.30 29.20
CA MET A 1 -40.24 -29.94 28.07
C MET A 1 -40.81 -29.36 26.78
N GLY A 2 -39.96 -28.84 25.90
CA GLY A 2 -40.37 -28.28 24.61
C GLY A 2 -39.77 -26.88 24.36
N TRP A 3 -38.54 -26.84 23.87
CA TRP A 3 -37.93 -25.64 23.27
C TRP A 3 -38.42 -25.50 21.81
N PRO A 4 -38.65 -24.29 21.28
CA PRO A 4 -38.66 -24.08 19.85
C PRO A 4 -37.25 -23.73 19.37
N THR A 5 -36.72 -24.57 18.48
CA THR A 5 -35.55 -24.33 17.65
C THR A 5 -35.78 -23.12 16.74
N ALA A 6 -35.03 -22.04 16.97
CA ALA A 6 -34.90 -20.94 16.02
C ALA A 6 -33.95 -21.36 14.88
N LEU A 7 -34.46 -21.43 13.65
CA LEU A 7 -33.65 -21.49 12.45
C LEU A 7 -32.92 -20.16 12.29
N ALA A 8 -31.61 -20.16 12.51
CA ALA A 8 -30.74 -19.06 12.11
C ALA A 8 -30.53 -19.13 10.59
N VAL A 9 -31.19 -18.24 9.84
CA VAL A 9 -30.86 -18.02 8.43
C VAL A 9 -29.54 -17.27 8.40
N ALA A 10 -28.47 -17.94 7.96
CA ALA A 10 -27.21 -17.31 7.64
C ALA A 10 -27.42 -16.36 6.45
N ALA A 11 -27.51 -15.05 6.72
CA ALA A 11 -27.45 -14.04 5.68
C ALA A 11 -26.02 -13.99 5.13
N GLY A 12 -25.76 -14.75 4.07
CA GLY A 12 -24.62 -14.51 3.21
C GLY A 12 -24.88 -13.23 2.42
N ALA A 13 -24.02 -12.23 2.60
CA ALA A 13 -24.01 -11.04 1.77
C ALA A 13 -23.80 -11.45 0.30
N LEU A 14 -24.84 -11.33 -0.52
CA LEU A 14 -24.80 -11.61 -1.95
C LEU A 14 -24.48 -10.31 -2.68
N ALA A 15 -23.24 -10.18 -3.14
CA ALA A 15 -22.85 -9.14 -4.07
C ALA A 15 -23.66 -9.30 -5.38
N THR A 16 -24.55 -8.35 -5.68
CA THR A 16 -25.32 -8.34 -6.92
C THR A 16 -24.57 -7.61 -8.03
N MET A 17 -24.38 -8.27 -9.17
CA MET A 17 -23.86 -7.69 -10.41
C MET A 17 -24.82 -6.63 -10.96
N VAL A 18 -24.32 -5.46 -11.35
CA VAL A 18 -25.15 -4.40 -11.95
C VAL A 18 -24.93 -4.35 -13.46
N SER A 19 -25.96 -4.68 -14.24
CA SER A 19 -26.03 -4.40 -15.67
C SER A 19 -27.02 -3.26 -15.94
N GLY A 20 -26.51 -2.09 -16.32
CA GLY A 20 -27.30 -0.96 -16.84
C GLY A 20 -27.50 0.20 -15.84
N THR A 21 -26.94 1.36 -16.20
CA THR A 21 -27.24 2.77 -15.84
C THR A 21 -27.80 3.22 -14.49
N ASN A 22 -28.14 2.37 -13.51
CA ASN A 22 -28.72 2.83 -12.26
C ASN A 22 -27.91 2.33 -11.05
N THR A 23 -27.59 3.33 -10.22
CA THR A 23 -27.00 3.31 -8.90
C THR A 23 -27.43 2.12 -8.03
N CYS A 24 -26.55 1.74 -7.11
CA CYS A 24 -26.83 0.74 -6.09
C CYS A 24 -28.17 0.97 -5.36
N SER A 25 -28.74 -0.06 -4.74
CA SER A 25 -30.03 0.04 -4.06
C SER A 25 -29.88 0.53 -2.60
N GLN A 26 -30.97 0.97 -1.96
CA GLN A 26 -30.93 1.33 -0.54
C GLN A 26 -30.51 0.19 0.42
N TRP A 27 -30.64 -1.07 0.00
CA TRP A 27 -30.32 -2.25 0.82
C TRP A 27 -28.91 -2.80 0.59
N ALA A 28 -28.26 -2.41 -0.50
CA ALA A 28 -26.86 -2.65 -0.79
C ALA A 28 -26.28 -1.33 -1.33
N PRO A 29 -26.11 -0.30 -0.48
CA PRO A 29 -25.98 1.08 -0.95
C PRO A 29 -24.61 1.42 -1.51
N CYS A 30 -23.58 0.64 -1.21
CA CYS A 30 -22.19 0.98 -1.50
C CYS A 30 -21.70 0.24 -2.74
N TYR A 31 -21.25 0.99 -3.74
CA TYR A 31 -20.69 0.45 -4.96
C TYR A 31 -19.19 0.19 -4.82
N ARG A 32 -18.72 -0.97 -5.27
CA ARG A 32 -17.30 -1.26 -5.49
C ARG A 32 -17.14 -2.23 -6.66
N GLU A 33 -16.26 -1.89 -7.60
CA GLU A 33 -15.78 -2.80 -8.66
C GLU A 33 -16.89 -3.56 -9.44
N GLY A 34 -18.04 -2.92 -9.68
CA GLY A 34 -19.16 -3.51 -10.44
C GLY A 34 -20.23 -4.20 -9.59
N TYR A 35 -20.06 -4.22 -8.27
CA TYR A 35 -20.97 -4.86 -7.33
C TYR A 35 -21.46 -3.84 -6.29
N CYS A 36 -22.58 -4.18 -5.65
CA CYS A 36 -23.17 -3.42 -4.56
C CYS A 36 -23.31 -4.29 -3.31
N ASP A 37 -22.99 -3.74 -2.14
CA ASP A 37 -23.18 -4.39 -0.84
C ASP A 37 -23.33 -3.34 0.28
N ALA A 38 -23.61 -3.77 1.51
CA ALA A 38 -23.72 -2.90 2.69
C ALA A 38 -22.61 -3.11 3.73
N SER A 39 -21.71 -4.07 3.51
CA SER A 39 -20.61 -4.40 4.41
C SER A 39 -19.45 -3.41 4.30
N ALA A 40 -18.55 -3.44 5.29
CA ALA A 40 -17.33 -2.65 5.27
C ALA A 40 -16.46 -2.89 4.03
N MET A 41 -16.51 -4.10 3.45
CA MET A 41 -15.79 -4.45 2.21
C MET A 41 -16.16 -3.57 1.01
N PHE A 42 -17.34 -2.95 1.07
CA PHE A 42 -17.90 -2.09 0.04
C PHE A 42 -18.07 -0.66 0.51
N CYS A 43 -18.49 -0.45 1.75
CA CYS A 43 -18.86 0.88 2.25
C CYS A 43 -17.69 1.68 2.82
N MET A 44 -16.55 1.06 3.11
CA MET A 44 -15.41 1.80 3.62
C MET A 44 -15.00 2.91 2.64
N TRP A 45 -14.67 4.08 3.20
CA TRP A 45 -14.55 5.34 2.47
C TRP A 45 -13.54 5.32 1.30
N ASP A 46 -12.48 4.54 1.42
CA ASP A 46 -11.44 4.40 0.38
C ASP A 46 -11.73 3.25 -0.61
N LEU A 47 -12.82 2.51 -0.44
CA LEU A 47 -13.20 1.40 -1.33
C LEU A 47 -14.49 1.68 -2.10
N CYS A 48 -15.33 2.54 -1.56
CA CYS A 48 -16.67 2.84 -2.05
C CYS A 48 -16.64 3.95 -3.10
N ASP A 49 -17.19 3.71 -4.30
CA ASP A 49 -17.37 4.75 -5.32
C ASP A 49 -18.69 5.50 -5.07
N PRO A 50 -18.67 6.74 -4.57
CA PRO A 50 -19.90 7.48 -4.26
C PRO A 50 -20.69 7.86 -5.52
N SER A 51 -20.05 7.91 -6.70
CA SER A 51 -20.72 8.30 -7.96
C SER A 51 -21.66 7.22 -8.51
N LYS A 52 -21.47 5.97 -8.07
CA LYS A 52 -22.27 4.80 -8.49
C LYS A 52 -23.05 4.17 -7.34
N SER A 53 -22.83 4.63 -6.12
CA SER A 53 -23.56 4.22 -4.92
C SER A 53 -25.01 4.74 -4.94
N PHE A 54 -25.85 4.24 -4.03
CA PHE A 54 -27.29 4.57 -3.99
C PHE A 54 -27.55 6.08 -3.86
N ASN A 55 -26.74 6.76 -3.06
CA ASN A 55 -26.72 8.21 -2.94
C ASN A 55 -25.33 8.70 -2.46
N ALA A 56 -25.14 10.03 -2.45
CA ALA A 56 -23.88 10.67 -2.08
C ALA A 56 -23.40 10.39 -0.63
N THR A 57 -24.26 9.84 0.23
CA THR A 57 -23.95 9.53 1.64
C THR A 57 -23.87 8.03 1.92
N SER A 58 -23.87 7.19 0.88
CA SER A 58 -23.86 5.72 1.04
C SER A 58 -22.51 5.21 1.54
N CYS A 59 -21.42 5.76 1.00
CA CYS A 59 -20.08 5.47 1.48
C CYS A 59 -19.86 6.02 2.88
N TRP A 60 -19.15 5.25 3.72
CA TRP A 60 -18.68 5.74 5.01
C TRP A 60 -17.74 6.92 4.79
N LYS A 61 -17.65 7.81 5.78
CA LYS A 61 -16.72 8.94 5.75
C LYS A 61 -15.38 8.52 6.34
N PRO A 62 -14.26 9.09 5.88
CA PRO A 62 -13.00 8.95 6.61
C PRO A 62 -13.16 9.60 8.00
N GLU A 63 -12.64 8.93 9.03
CA GLU A 63 -12.58 9.50 10.39
C GLU A 63 -11.33 10.37 10.63
N GLY A 64 -10.54 10.59 9.57
CA GLY A 64 -9.34 11.41 9.61
C GLY A 64 -8.14 10.67 10.22
N CYS A 65 -7.03 11.38 10.26
CA CYS A 65 -5.81 10.90 10.91
C CYS A 65 -5.87 11.14 12.42
N VAL A 66 -5.45 10.12 13.20
CA VAL A 66 -5.30 10.20 14.65
C VAL A 66 -3.87 9.85 15.04
N ASN A 67 -3.27 10.66 15.93
CA ASN A 67 -2.00 10.33 16.57
C ASN A 67 -2.19 9.05 17.38
N GLN A 68 -1.50 7.98 17.00
CA GLN A 68 -1.69 6.67 17.63
C GLN A 68 -0.39 5.88 17.62
N ALA A 69 -0.17 5.15 18.71
CA ALA A 69 0.87 4.13 18.81
C ALA A 69 0.18 2.78 19.07
N VAL A 70 0.47 1.79 18.24
CA VAL A 70 -0.10 0.44 18.34
C VAL A 70 1.05 -0.54 18.50
N SER A 71 1.04 -1.29 19.61
CA SER A 71 2.03 -2.33 19.92
C SER A 71 1.49 -3.75 19.66
N PHE A 72 0.28 -3.86 19.09
CA PHE A 72 -0.34 -5.14 18.74
C PHE A 72 -0.43 -6.14 19.90
N ASP A 73 -0.73 -5.65 21.10
CA ASP A 73 -0.88 -6.47 22.30
C ASP A 73 -2.33 -7.00 22.46
N SER A 74 -3.30 -6.40 21.77
CA SER A 74 -4.70 -6.81 21.82
C SER A 74 -5.11 -7.55 20.56
N VAL A 75 -5.80 -8.68 20.71
CA VAL A 75 -6.40 -9.41 19.58
C VAL A 75 -7.46 -8.60 18.83
N THR A 76 -7.93 -7.49 19.39
CA THR A 76 -8.86 -6.57 18.73
C THR A 76 -8.17 -5.49 17.89
N ASP A 77 -6.83 -5.39 17.98
CA ASP A 77 -6.07 -4.38 17.22
C ASP A 77 -6.19 -4.60 15.70
N VAL A 78 -6.44 -5.85 15.30
CA VAL A 78 -6.77 -6.23 13.91
C VAL A 78 -8.09 -7.00 13.90
N VAL A 79 -8.96 -6.65 12.97
CA VAL A 79 -10.22 -7.36 12.73
C VAL A 79 -10.37 -7.67 11.24
N SER A 80 -10.95 -8.82 10.88
CA SER A 80 -11.35 -9.07 9.49
C SER A 80 -12.35 -8.00 9.05
N ILE A 81 -12.20 -7.51 7.83
CA ILE A 81 -13.11 -6.54 7.22
C ILE A 81 -14.56 -7.00 7.22
N LYS A 82 -14.81 -8.31 7.19
CA LYS A 82 -16.15 -8.89 7.28
C LYS A 82 -16.83 -8.62 8.63
N LYS A 83 -16.03 -8.48 9.69
CA LYS A 83 -16.49 -8.22 11.07
C LYS A 83 -16.33 -6.77 11.50
N TYR A 84 -15.71 -5.94 10.68
CA TYR A 84 -15.49 -4.54 11.00
C TYR A 84 -16.81 -3.77 11.00
N SER A 85 -17.12 -3.13 12.14
CA SER A 85 -18.38 -2.39 12.33
C SER A 85 -18.28 -0.90 11.96
N GLY A 86 -17.15 -0.46 11.40
CA GLY A 86 -16.93 0.94 11.04
C GLY A 86 -16.42 1.84 12.17
N ASN A 87 -15.98 1.29 13.31
CA ASN A 87 -15.39 2.08 14.39
C ASN A 87 -13.86 1.91 14.43
N PRO A 88 -13.08 2.88 13.96
CA PRO A 88 -11.63 2.78 13.88
C PRO A 88 -10.94 2.92 15.25
N ASN A 89 -11.64 3.41 16.28
CA ASN A 89 -11.08 3.57 17.63
C ASN A 89 -11.03 2.25 18.41
N THR A 90 -11.86 1.27 18.03
CA THR A 90 -11.83 -0.08 18.64
C THR A 90 -11.01 -1.07 17.84
N ASN A 91 -10.85 -0.82 16.54
CA ASN A 91 -10.07 -1.65 15.63
C ASN A 91 -9.19 -0.72 14.79
N PRO A 92 -7.95 -0.42 15.21
CA PRO A 92 -7.06 0.49 14.50
C PRO A 92 -6.65 -0.05 13.12
N PHE A 93 -6.71 -1.37 12.93
CA PHE A 93 -6.39 -2.03 11.66
C PHE A 93 -7.45 -3.06 11.25
N VAL A 94 -7.57 -3.26 9.94
CA VAL A 94 -8.51 -4.20 9.31
C VAL A 94 -7.75 -5.12 8.35
N SER A 95 -7.94 -6.43 8.49
CA SER A 95 -7.51 -7.42 7.49
C SER A 95 -8.49 -7.44 6.33
N VAL A 96 -8.02 -7.22 5.10
CA VAL A 96 -8.88 -6.92 3.94
C VAL A 96 -9.08 -8.08 2.97
N PHE A 97 -8.52 -9.26 3.26
CA PHE A 97 -8.69 -10.47 2.45
C PHE A 97 -9.53 -11.55 3.13
N GLU A 98 -10.18 -12.34 2.29
CA GLU A 98 -10.87 -13.58 2.67
C GLU A 98 -10.38 -14.69 1.72
N PRO A 99 -9.80 -15.79 2.22
CA PRO A 99 -9.55 -16.11 3.63
C PRO A 99 -8.60 -15.13 4.33
N ASP A 100 -8.85 -14.88 5.61
CA ASP A 100 -8.02 -14.03 6.46
C ASP A 100 -6.82 -14.82 7.02
N TYR A 101 -5.61 -14.35 6.72
CA TYR A 101 -4.34 -14.91 7.22
C TYR A 101 -3.52 -13.89 8.03
N ALA A 102 -4.16 -12.83 8.50
CA ALA A 102 -3.57 -11.90 9.45
C ALA A 102 -4.06 -12.21 10.87
N LYS A 103 -3.17 -12.09 11.86
CA LYS A 103 -3.52 -12.28 13.26
C LYS A 103 -2.57 -11.53 14.18
N ILE A 104 -3.04 -11.31 15.41
CA ILE A 104 -2.15 -10.93 16.50
C ILE A 104 -1.59 -12.19 17.16
N ALA A 105 -0.27 -12.29 17.22
CA ALA A 105 0.45 -13.40 17.87
C ALA A 105 1.72 -12.89 18.54
N ASP A 106 1.95 -13.28 19.80
CA ASP A 106 3.13 -12.91 20.58
C ASP A 106 3.40 -11.39 20.65
N GLY A 107 2.32 -10.60 20.81
CA GLY A 107 2.37 -9.13 20.88
C GLY A 107 2.76 -8.47 19.56
N LYS A 108 2.37 -9.07 18.42
CA LYS A 108 2.74 -8.60 17.08
C LYS A 108 1.63 -8.85 16.10
N LEU A 109 1.55 -8.00 15.09
CA LEU A 109 0.78 -8.29 13.89
C LEU A 109 1.59 -9.24 13.00
N VAL A 110 1.05 -10.44 12.76
CA VAL A 110 1.62 -11.46 11.88
C VAL A 110 0.74 -11.59 10.64
N LEU A 111 1.36 -11.42 9.47
CA LEU A 111 0.74 -11.61 8.16
C LEU A 111 1.32 -12.89 7.56
N GLU A 112 0.47 -13.88 7.31
CA GLU A 112 0.88 -15.15 6.72
C GLU A 112 0.54 -15.20 5.22
N MET A 113 1.37 -15.94 4.49
CA MET A 113 1.13 -16.33 3.10
C MET A 113 1.31 -17.85 2.98
N PRO A 114 0.25 -18.64 3.23
CA PRO A 114 0.26 -20.08 2.99
C PRO A 114 0.18 -20.41 1.49
N TYR A 115 0.64 -21.61 1.14
CA TYR A 115 0.47 -22.16 -0.19
C TYR A 115 -1.00 -22.50 -0.47
N ASP A 116 -1.57 -21.94 -1.53
CA ASP A 116 -2.88 -22.31 -2.06
C ASP A 116 -2.72 -23.34 -3.17
N SER A 117 -2.84 -24.62 -2.81
CA SER A 117 -2.69 -25.74 -3.74
C SER A 117 -3.73 -25.75 -4.86
N LYS A 118 -4.87 -25.06 -4.71
CA LYS A 118 -5.90 -25.00 -5.76
C LYS A 118 -5.47 -24.10 -6.90
N ASN A 119 -4.75 -23.03 -6.58
CA ASN A 119 -4.29 -22.02 -7.53
C ASN A 119 -2.79 -22.12 -7.83
N ASN A 120 -2.08 -23.06 -7.21
CA ASN A 120 -0.64 -23.32 -7.40
C ASN A 120 0.21 -22.05 -7.20
N ARG A 121 -0.11 -21.28 -6.16
CA ARG A 121 0.56 -20.03 -5.74
C ARG A 121 0.29 -19.75 -4.26
N GLY A 122 1.03 -18.81 -3.68
CA GLY A 122 0.72 -18.28 -2.35
C GLY A 122 -0.55 -17.42 -2.35
N PHE A 123 -1.31 -17.50 -1.26
CA PHE A 123 -2.37 -16.54 -0.98
C PHE A 123 -1.94 -15.67 0.19
N GLY A 124 -1.68 -14.39 -0.09
CA GLY A 124 -1.15 -13.43 0.86
C GLY A 124 -2.18 -12.91 1.86
N SER A 125 -1.74 -11.95 2.67
CA SER A 125 -2.59 -11.17 3.56
C SER A 125 -2.23 -9.70 3.46
N THR A 126 -3.23 -8.84 3.63
CA THR A 126 -3.09 -7.39 3.68
C THR A 126 -3.88 -6.86 4.87
N VAL A 127 -3.26 -5.97 5.64
CA VAL A 127 -3.87 -5.29 6.78
C VAL A 127 -3.68 -3.79 6.61
N ASP A 128 -4.77 -3.05 6.70
CA ASP A 128 -4.79 -1.60 6.48
C ASP A 128 -5.32 -0.85 7.69
N SER A 129 -4.84 0.36 7.93
CA SER A 129 -5.33 1.24 9.01
C SER A 129 -6.80 1.60 8.81
N SER A 130 -7.57 1.63 9.89
CA SER A 130 -8.99 2.02 9.84
C SER A 130 -9.16 3.53 9.72
N HIS A 131 -8.29 4.27 10.41
CA HIS A 131 -8.13 5.72 10.24
C HIS A 131 -7.39 6.02 8.94
N SER A 132 -7.74 7.16 8.34
CA SER A 132 -7.05 7.67 7.16
C SER A 132 -5.73 8.33 7.55
N PHE A 133 -4.84 8.50 6.59
CA PHE A 133 -3.57 9.17 6.76
C PHE A 133 -3.34 10.15 5.60
N LYS A 134 -3.09 11.40 5.96
CA LYS A 134 -2.60 12.43 5.03
C LYS A 134 -1.64 13.35 5.76
N TYR A 135 -0.38 13.24 5.36
CA TYR A 135 0.77 13.95 5.92
C TYR A 135 1.05 13.67 7.41
N GLY A 136 2.33 13.67 7.74
CA GLY A 136 2.81 13.35 9.06
C GLY A 136 4.00 12.41 9.02
N THR A 137 4.21 11.70 10.12
CA THR A 137 5.25 10.68 10.25
C THR A 137 4.63 9.35 10.64
N VAL A 138 4.97 8.29 9.92
CA VAL A 138 4.62 6.91 10.27
C VAL A 138 5.90 6.13 10.41
N THR A 139 6.13 5.55 11.59
CA THR A 139 7.24 4.64 11.85
C THR A 139 6.67 3.27 12.19
N ALA A 140 7.03 2.25 11.42
CA ALA A 140 6.64 0.87 11.68
C ALA A 140 7.89 0.02 11.92
N ARG A 141 7.86 -0.82 12.95
CA ARG A 141 8.93 -1.76 13.28
C ARG A 141 8.63 -3.12 12.67
N ILE A 142 9.36 -3.48 11.62
CA ILE A 142 9.00 -4.59 10.71
C ILE A 142 10.14 -5.59 10.60
N LYS A 143 9.77 -6.87 10.52
CA LYS A 143 10.62 -7.97 10.05
C LYS A 143 9.95 -8.62 8.84
N THR A 144 10.66 -8.69 7.72
CA THR A 144 10.12 -9.13 6.42
C THR A 144 9.93 -10.64 6.37
N ALA A 145 9.16 -11.10 5.39
CA ALA A 145 8.62 -12.45 5.42
C ALA A 145 9.63 -13.58 5.20
N SER A 146 10.63 -13.35 4.35
CA SER A 146 11.49 -14.43 3.85
C SER A 146 12.66 -13.91 3.01
N ILE A 147 13.71 -14.72 2.90
CA ILE A 147 14.77 -14.60 1.88
C ILE A 147 14.45 -15.39 0.59
N ALA A 148 13.27 -15.97 0.50
CA ALA A 148 12.83 -16.71 -0.69
C ALA A 148 12.51 -15.74 -1.83
N LYS A 149 13.07 -16.00 -3.02
CA LYS A 149 12.64 -15.30 -4.24
C LYS A 149 11.12 -15.40 -4.42
N GLY A 150 10.55 -14.35 -4.99
CA GLY A 150 9.13 -14.26 -5.30
C GLY A 150 8.24 -13.90 -4.10
N VAL A 151 8.73 -14.01 -2.86
CA VAL A 151 8.04 -13.51 -1.67
C VAL A 151 8.28 -12.02 -1.56
N VAL A 152 7.20 -11.25 -1.48
CA VAL A 152 7.23 -9.80 -1.31
C VAL A 152 6.59 -9.43 0.02
N SER A 153 7.25 -8.55 0.78
CA SER A 153 6.66 -7.84 1.91
C SER A 153 6.48 -6.37 1.53
N SER A 154 5.49 -5.67 2.07
CA SER A 154 5.30 -4.24 1.81
C SER A 154 4.76 -3.47 3.01
N PHE A 155 5.11 -2.19 3.06
CA PHE A 155 4.54 -1.16 3.93
C PHE A 155 4.23 0.04 3.03
N ILE A 156 2.94 0.29 2.83
CA ILE A 156 2.43 1.20 1.80
C ILE A 156 1.50 2.23 2.45
N ILE A 157 1.50 3.46 1.93
CA ILE A 157 0.40 4.41 2.12
C ILE A 157 -0.30 4.56 0.78
N ARG A 158 -1.57 4.18 0.68
CA ARG A 158 -2.31 4.19 -0.60
C ARG A 158 -3.70 4.78 -0.48
N SER A 159 -4.08 5.58 -1.47
CA SER A 159 -5.49 5.93 -1.76
C SER A 159 -6.01 5.00 -2.86
N ASN A 160 -6.94 4.11 -2.54
CA ASN A 160 -7.44 3.14 -3.51
C ASN A 160 -8.37 3.75 -4.56
N LEU A 161 -9.07 4.85 -4.25
CA LEU A 161 -9.93 5.53 -5.22
C LEU A 161 -9.15 6.47 -6.15
N VAL A 162 -8.08 7.09 -5.65
CA VAL A 162 -7.29 8.06 -6.43
C VAL A 162 -6.10 7.39 -7.12
N GLY A 163 -5.47 6.40 -6.48
CA GLY A 163 -4.30 5.70 -7.01
C GLY A 163 -2.95 6.34 -6.64
N ASP A 164 -2.94 7.23 -5.65
CA ASP A 164 -1.71 7.73 -5.05
C ASP A 164 -1.14 6.70 -4.08
N GLU A 165 0.19 6.51 -4.12
CA GLU A 165 0.86 5.43 -3.40
C GLU A 165 2.31 5.81 -3.01
N ILE A 166 2.74 5.38 -1.83
CA ILE A 166 4.08 5.60 -1.25
C ILE A 166 4.56 4.31 -0.59
N ASP A 167 5.71 3.81 -1.00
CA ASP A 167 6.07 2.41 -0.72
C ASP A 167 7.40 2.25 -0.01
N PHE A 168 7.42 1.31 0.92
CA PHE A 168 8.54 0.41 1.13
C PHE A 168 8.15 -1.00 0.65
N GLU A 169 8.99 -1.62 -0.16
CA GLU A 169 8.84 -3.02 -0.58
C GLU A 169 10.14 -3.80 -0.38
N TRP A 170 10.01 -5.07 -0.03
CA TRP A 170 11.12 -6.00 0.11
C TRP A 170 10.84 -7.24 -0.72
N VAL A 171 11.81 -7.62 -1.54
CA VAL A 171 11.77 -8.86 -2.32
C VAL A 171 12.73 -9.84 -1.68
N GLY A 172 12.26 -11.03 -1.32
CA GLY A 172 13.09 -11.98 -0.58
C GLY A 172 14.38 -12.39 -1.32
N LYS A 173 14.42 -12.27 -2.65
CA LYS A 173 15.65 -12.53 -3.43
C LYS A 173 16.80 -11.56 -3.10
N ASP A 174 16.49 -10.38 -2.57
CA ASP A 174 17.43 -9.31 -2.23
C ASP A 174 17.31 -8.98 -0.72
N PRO A 175 17.69 -9.90 0.19
CA PRO A 175 17.29 -9.85 1.60
C PRO A 175 17.87 -8.67 2.39
N ARG A 176 18.90 -8.02 1.85
CA ARG A 176 19.57 -6.85 2.43
C ARG A 176 19.03 -5.52 1.90
N GLU A 177 18.13 -5.55 0.93
CA GLU A 177 17.65 -4.34 0.28
C GLU A 177 16.22 -4.01 0.68
N VAL A 178 15.94 -2.71 0.73
CA VAL A 178 14.57 -2.19 0.68
C VAL A 178 14.41 -1.33 -0.58
N GLN A 179 13.27 -1.46 -1.24
CA GLN A 179 12.87 -0.63 -2.36
C GLN A 179 11.93 0.47 -1.88
N THR A 180 12.18 1.69 -2.31
CA THR A 180 11.26 2.83 -2.13
C THR A 180 10.63 3.17 -3.46
N ASN A 181 9.33 3.41 -3.46
CA ASN A 181 8.61 3.76 -4.68
C ASN A 181 7.44 4.72 -4.40
N PHE A 182 6.87 5.27 -5.46
CA PHE A 182 5.66 6.06 -5.40
C PHE A 182 4.91 6.04 -6.74
N PHE A 183 3.59 6.10 -6.67
CA PHE A 183 2.71 6.26 -7.82
C PHE A 183 1.78 7.45 -7.64
N TYR A 184 1.43 8.07 -8.76
CA TYR A 184 0.48 9.18 -8.83
C TYR A 184 -0.67 8.76 -9.74
N HIS A 185 -1.88 8.76 -9.20
CA HIS A 185 -3.11 8.45 -9.93
C HIS A 185 -3.08 7.13 -10.73
N ASP A 186 -2.54 6.05 -10.14
CA ASP A 186 -2.37 4.73 -10.77
C ASP A 186 -1.52 4.74 -12.07
N ILE A 187 -0.79 5.83 -12.33
CA ILE A 187 0.13 5.90 -13.46
C ILE A 187 1.37 5.08 -13.12
N LEU A 188 1.42 3.86 -13.68
CA LEU A 188 2.53 2.94 -13.52
C LEU A 188 3.82 3.54 -14.07
N ASN A 189 4.74 3.88 -13.17
CA ASN A 189 6.09 4.32 -13.52
C ASN A 189 7.13 3.57 -12.68
N TYR A 190 7.52 2.40 -13.18
CA TYR A 190 8.48 1.52 -12.50
C TYR A 190 9.90 2.11 -12.40
N THR A 191 10.21 3.18 -13.13
CA THR A 191 11.53 3.86 -13.05
C THR A 191 11.68 4.72 -11.79
N ASN A 192 10.59 4.94 -11.05
CA ASN A 192 10.61 5.66 -9.78
C ASN A 192 11.22 4.84 -8.64
N SER A 193 11.26 3.50 -8.76
CA SER A 193 11.77 2.62 -7.71
C SER A 193 13.27 2.81 -7.49
N LYS A 194 13.69 2.76 -6.23
CA LYS A 194 15.11 2.81 -5.83
C LYS A 194 15.37 1.83 -4.70
N SER A 195 16.37 0.97 -4.88
CA SER A 195 16.86 0.04 -3.86
C SER A 195 17.93 0.66 -2.96
N PHE A 196 17.96 0.24 -1.70
CA PHE A 196 18.95 0.66 -0.71
C PHE A 196 19.34 -0.51 0.20
N ASP A 197 20.64 -0.72 0.44
CA ASP A 197 21.13 -1.67 1.45
C ASP A 197 20.80 -1.17 2.86
N VAL A 198 20.15 -2.03 3.67
CA VAL A 198 19.78 -1.77 5.06
C VAL A 198 20.79 -2.33 6.06
N GLY A 199 21.89 -2.93 5.59
CA GLY A 199 23.00 -3.38 6.42
C GLY A 199 22.92 -4.84 6.90
N GLY A 200 21.78 -5.51 6.70
CA GLY A 200 21.55 -6.88 7.17
C GLY A 200 20.32 -7.54 6.54
N ASP A 201 20.10 -8.81 6.83
CA ASP A 201 18.93 -9.56 6.37
C ASP A 201 17.65 -9.05 7.09
N THR A 202 16.76 -8.43 6.32
CA THR A 202 15.50 -7.83 6.80
C THR A 202 14.51 -8.86 7.35
N SER A 203 14.69 -10.14 7.05
CA SER A 203 13.87 -11.25 7.57
C SER A 203 14.43 -11.82 8.89
N ALA A 204 15.70 -11.53 9.20
CA ALA A 204 16.38 -12.01 10.41
C ALA A 204 16.20 -11.06 11.60
N ALA A 205 16.01 -9.75 11.36
CA ALA A 205 15.92 -8.73 12.41
C ALA A 205 14.81 -7.70 12.14
N TYR A 206 14.35 -7.06 13.21
CA TYR A 206 13.43 -5.92 13.10
C TYR A 206 14.20 -4.64 12.81
N HIS A 207 13.67 -3.86 11.87
CA HIS A 207 14.13 -2.54 11.51
C HIS A 207 12.98 -1.53 11.64
N ASP A 208 13.32 -0.27 11.93
CA ASP A 208 12.34 0.81 12.00
C ASP A 208 12.26 1.52 10.64
N TYR A 209 11.14 1.37 9.96
CA TYR A 209 10.87 1.98 8.65
C TYR A 209 9.96 3.18 8.83
N THR A 210 10.44 4.36 8.41
CA THR A 210 9.74 5.62 8.62
C THR A 210 9.47 6.33 7.30
N ILE A 211 8.23 6.76 7.13
CA ILE A 211 7.79 7.67 6.07
C ILE A 211 7.43 9.00 6.72
N VAL A 212 8.13 10.07 6.33
CA VAL A 212 7.74 11.46 6.62
C VAL A 212 7.13 12.04 5.36
N TRP A 213 5.84 12.37 5.41
CA TRP A 213 5.09 12.83 4.25
C TRP A 213 4.55 14.25 4.47
N ALA A 214 4.89 15.14 3.54
CA ALA A 214 4.52 16.54 3.47
C ALA A 214 3.85 16.91 2.16
N SER A 215 3.25 18.09 2.15
CA SER A 215 2.63 18.67 0.96
C SER A 215 3.63 18.93 -0.19
N ASP A 216 4.92 19.03 0.13
CA ASP A 216 6.01 19.31 -0.81
C ASP A 216 7.11 18.23 -0.86
N SER A 217 7.06 17.21 0.00
CA SER A 217 8.12 16.21 0.08
C SER A 217 7.70 14.89 0.72
N ILE A 218 8.37 13.80 0.34
CA ILE A 218 8.28 12.49 1.00
C ILE A 218 9.69 12.04 1.34
N THR A 219 9.93 11.62 2.57
CA THR A 219 11.23 11.12 3.02
C THR A 219 11.10 9.73 3.61
N TRP A 220 11.93 8.81 3.10
CA TRP A 220 12.06 7.43 3.58
C TRP A 220 13.30 7.32 4.45
N ILE A 221 13.13 6.75 5.65
CA ILE A 221 14.16 6.59 6.67
C ILE A 221 14.13 5.14 7.17
N VAL A 222 15.30 4.54 7.36
CA VAL A 222 15.46 3.21 7.97
C VAL A 222 16.44 3.32 9.13
N ASP A 223 16.04 2.86 10.31
CA ASP A 223 16.83 2.91 11.55
C ASP A 223 17.43 4.31 11.81
N GLY A 224 16.62 5.35 11.61
CA GLY A 224 17.02 6.76 11.76
C GLY A 224 17.91 7.30 10.62
N LYS A 225 18.36 6.47 9.67
CA LYS A 225 19.12 6.90 8.50
C LYS A 225 18.20 7.25 7.34
N LYS A 226 18.26 8.50 6.89
CA LYS A 226 17.56 8.96 5.68
C LYS A 226 18.12 8.30 4.43
N LEU A 227 17.27 7.61 3.68
CA LEU A 227 17.63 6.95 2.42
C LEU A 227 17.30 7.81 1.20
N ARG A 228 16.08 8.36 1.17
CA ARG A 228 15.54 9.09 0.01
C ARG A 228 14.68 10.25 0.47
N THR A 229 14.79 11.38 -0.22
CA THR A 229 13.77 12.43 -0.21
C THR A 229 13.31 12.67 -1.64
N LEU A 230 12.01 12.64 -1.87
CA LEU A 230 11.35 13.09 -3.09
C LEU A 230 10.77 14.47 -2.83
N TYR A 231 11.08 15.47 -3.64
CA TYR A 231 10.42 16.77 -3.59
C TYR A 231 9.34 16.84 -4.66
N ARG A 232 8.18 17.40 -4.33
CA ARG A 232 7.07 17.63 -5.26
C ARG A 232 7.52 18.40 -6.50
N LYS A 233 8.38 19.41 -6.34
CA LYS A 233 8.91 20.18 -7.47
C LYS A 233 9.63 19.32 -8.52
N ASP A 234 10.20 18.18 -8.09
CA ASP A 234 10.96 17.28 -8.96
C ASP A 234 10.05 16.28 -9.70
N THR A 235 8.74 16.28 -9.42
CA THR A 235 7.74 15.46 -10.12
C THR A 235 6.94 16.23 -11.17
N TYR A 236 7.35 17.46 -11.52
CA TYR A 236 6.68 18.27 -12.54
C TYR A 236 6.80 17.62 -13.92
N ASP A 237 5.68 17.18 -14.49
CA ASP A 237 5.61 16.73 -15.86
C ASP A 237 5.28 17.90 -16.78
N ARG A 238 6.25 18.31 -17.60
CA ARG A 238 6.09 19.42 -18.55
C ARG A 238 5.00 19.16 -19.59
N LYS A 239 4.69 17.89 -19.87
CA LYS A 239 3.67 17.54 -20.88
C LYS A 239 2.26 17.79 -20.36
N SER A 240 1.95 17.35 -19.14
CA SER A 240 0.65 17.59 -18.53
C SER A 240 0.53 18.94 -17.82
N GLY A 241 1.66 19.57 -17.43
CA GLY A 241 1.64 20.78 -16.61
C GLY A 241 1.31 20.52 -15.14
N GLU A 242 1.45 19.27 -14.68
CA GLU A 242 1.07 18.83 -13.34
C GLU A 242 2.27 18.26 -12.56
N TYR A 243 2.16 18.30 -11.23
CA TYR A 243 3.08 17.60 -10.34
C TYR A 243 2.56 16.19 -10.10
N ARG A 244 3.28 15.17 -10.60
CA ARG A 244 2.96 13.76 -10.34
C ARG A 244 3.46 13.32 -8.97
N PHE A 245 2.90 13.93 -7.93
CA PHE A 245 3.29 13.73 -6.53
C PHE A 245 2.09 13.22 -5.71
N PRO A 246 2.26 12.16 -4.90
CA PRO A 246 1.20 11.67 -4.03
C PRO A 246 0.71 12.74 -3.05
N ALA A 247 -0.57 13.10 -3.15
CA ALA A 247 -1.21 14.15 -2.36
C ALA A 247 -2.62 13.79 -1.87
N ALA A 248 -3.18 12.66 -2.30
CA ALA A 248 -4.48 12.16 -1.85
C ALA A 248 -4.38 11.39 -0.53
N GLU A 249 -5.36 11.61 0.35
CA GLU A 249 -5.49 10.87 1.62
C GLU A 249 -5.66 9.37 1.37
N GLY A 250 -4.97 8.54 2.16
CA GLY A 250 -4.94 7.09 1.97
C GLY A 250 -4.96 6.33 3.29
N ARG A 251 -4.69 5.02 3.20
CA ARG A 251 -4.57 4.11 4.34
C ARG A 251 -3.16 3.57 4.43
N ILE A 252 -2.70 3.30 5.65
CA ILE A 252 -1.43 2.66 5.91
C ILE A 252 -1.65 1.15 5.85
N GLY A 253 -1.00 0.48 4.91
CA GLY A 253 -1.12 -0.95 4.66
C GLY A 253 0.17 -1.73 4.91
N PHE A 254 0.03 -2.96 5.38
CA PHE A 254 1.08 -3.97 5.42
C PHE A 254 0.62 -5.18 4.62
N SER A 255 1.49 -5.78 3.82
CA SER A 255 1.15 -7.02 3.12
C SER A 255 2.32 -7.96 2.92
N VAL A 256 1.99 -9.25 2.78
CA VAL A 256 2.88 -10.28 2.24
C VAL A 256 2.18 -10.94 1.05
N TRP A 257 2.85 -11.06 -0.09
CA TRP A 257 2.26 -11.56 -1.32
C TRP A 257 3.24 -12.30 -2.24
N ASP A 258 2.68 -13.11 -3.13
CA ASP A 258 3.41 -13.99 -4.04
C ASP A 258 3.65 -13.25 -5.37
N GLY A 259 4.70 -12.43 -5.40
CA GLY A 259 5.11 -11.72 -6.60
C GLY A 259 5.67 -12.65 -7.67
N GLY A 260 6.37 -13.70 -7.25
CA GLY A 260 6.92 -14.72 -8.14
C GLY A 260 5.84 -15.45 -8.93
N ASN A 261 4.63 -15.65 -8.39
CA ASN A 261 3.51 -16.29 -9.09
C ASN A 261 2.33 -15.33 -9.32
N SER A 262 2.62 -14.02 -9.46
CA SER A 262 1.61 -12.96 -9.67
C SER A 262 0.80 -13.08 -10.97
N GLY A 263 1.32 -13.77 -11.98
CA GLY A 263 0.71 -13.89 -13.32
C GLY A 263 1.09 -12.78 -14.29
N ALA A 264 1.65 -11.66 -13.81
CA ALA A 264 2.25 -10.62 -14.64
C ALA A 264 3.74 -10.88 -14.82
N GLN A 265 4.21 -11.03 -16.07
CA GLN A 265 5.60 -11.41 -16.36
C GLN A 265 6.62 -10.46 -15.71
N GLY A 266 6.45 -9.14 -15.88
CA GLY A 266 7.37 -8.16 -15.31
C GLY A 266 7.43 -8.21 -13.78
N THR A 267 6.28 -8.38 -13.12
CA THR A 267 6.21 -8.53 -11.66
C THR A 267 6.87 -9.83 -11.19
N ALA A 268 6.65 -10.94 -11.90
CA ALA A 268 7.27 -12.21 -11.60
C ALA A 268 8.80 -12.20 -11.79
N GLU A 269 9.30 -11.52 -12.82
CA GLU A 269 10.74 -11.32 -13.05
C GLU A 269 11.36 -10.42 -11.97
N TRP A 270 10.69 -9.32 -11.62
CA TRP A 270 11.10 -8.42 -10.54
C TRP A 270 11.13 -9.13 -9.18
N ALA A 271 10.10 -9.88 -8.82
CA ALA A 271 10.06 -10.59 -7.54
C ALA A 271 10.99 -11.83 -7.53
N GLY A 272 11.22 -12.43 -8.69
CA GLY A 272 11.96 -13.66 -8.90
C GLY A 272 11.02 -14.87 -8.99
N PHE A 273 10.91 -15.45 -10.20
CA PHE A 273 10.07 -16.61 -10.50
C PHE A 273 10.84 -17.94 -10.40
N PRO A 274 10.18 -19.07 -10.04
CA PRO A 274 8.92 -19.11 -9.29
C PRO A 274 9.20 -18.88 -7.80
N THR A 275 8.17 -18.50 -7.04
CA THR A 275 8.23 -18.54 -5.58
C THR A 275 8.38 -20.00 -5.13
N PRO A 276 9.32 -20.34 -4.23
CA PRO A 276 9.50 -21.72 -3.81
C PRO A 276 8.37 -22.14 -2.87
N TRP A 277 7.71 -23.26 -3.17
CA TRP A 277 6.57 -23.76 -2.42
C TRP A 277 6.70 -25.27 -2.16
N THR A 278 6.35 -25.67 -0.94
CA THR A 278 5.95 -27.03 -0.60
C THR A 278 4.53 -26.99 -0.05
N LYS A 279 3.89 -28.15 0.12
CA LYS A 279 2.52 -28.24 0.65
C LYS A 279 2.35 -27.52 2.00
N ASP A 280 3.39 -27.51 2.83
CA ASP A 280 3.35 -27.00 4.20
C ASP A 280 4.06 -25.63 4.35
N THR A 281 4.49 -25.03 3.23
CA THR A 281 5.18 -23.73 3.25
C THR A 281 4.20 -22.61 3.65
N VAL A 282 4.62 -21.80 4.62
CA VAL A 282 3.96 -20.56 5.03
C VAL A 282 5.02 -19.50 5.25
N TYR A 283 4.98 -18.41 4.48
CA TYR A 283 5.83 -17.24 4.71
C TYR A 283 5.15 -16.26 5.65
N ARG A 284 5.92 -15.54 6.48
CA ARG A 284 5.37 -14.72 7.57
C ARG A 284 6.09 -13.39 7.74
N MET A 285 5.41 -12.30 7.41
CA MET A 285 5.84 -10.96 7.82
C MET A 285 5.38 -10.68 9.25
N SER A 286 6.15 -9.89 10.00
CA SER A 286 5.77 -9.46 11.35
C SER A 286 5.96 -7.96 11.52
N VAL A 287 4.97 -7.30 12.11
CA VAL A 287 5.00 -5.91 12.53
C VAL A 287 4.90 -5.88 14.05
N ASP A 288 5.96 -5.39 14.68
CA ASP A 288 6.08 -5.32 16.15
C ASP A 288 5.31 -4.12 16.71
N SER A 289 5.41 -2.97 16.05
CA SER A 289 4.67 -1.77 16.43
C SER A 289 4.58 -0.78 15.28
N ILE A 290 3.67 0.17 15.42
CA ILE A 290 3.55 1.33 14.55
C ILE A 290 3.23 2.58 15.37
N ASN A 291 3.89 3.68 15.04
CA ASN A 291 3.64 5.00 15.60
C ASN A 291 3.28 5.97 14.48
N ILE A 292 2.11 6.58 14.58
CA ILE A 292 1.53 7.51 13.61
C ILE A 292 1.42 8.88 14.28
N GLN A 293 2.01 9.88 13.64
CA GLN A 293 1.94 11.28 14.04
C GLN A 293 1.38 12.09 12.88
N CYS A 294 0.12 12.49 13.01
CA CYS A 294 -0.59 13.36 12.09
C CYS A 294 -0.11 14.80 12.23
N SER A 295 0.06 15.48 11.11
CA SER A 295 0.45 16.89 11.09
C SER A 295 -0.44 17.78 10.24
N GLY A 296 -1.39 17.18 9.51
CA GLY A 296 -2.03 17.85 8.38
C GLY A 296 -0.96 18.42 7.43
N ASP A 297 -1.23 19.57 6.81
CA ASP A 297 -0.35 20.14 5.78
C ASP A 297 1.07 20.53 6.25
N ASN A 298 1.37 20.48 7.56
CA ASN A 298 2.63 20.96 8.15
C ASN A 298 3.38 19.86 8.94
N PRO A 299 3.92 18.82 8.29
CA PRO A 299 4.72 17.80 8.99
C PRO A 299 6.02 18.34 9.56
N PRO A 300 6.51 17.72 10.65
CA PRO A 300 7.81 18.06 11.19
C PRO A 300 8.91 17.81 10.13
N PRO A 301 9.97 18.64 10.14
CA PRO A 301 11.11 18.42 9.25
C PRO A 301 11.68 17.01 9.44
N ALA A 302 12.12 16.39 8.34
CA ALA A 302 12.72 15.06 8.31
C ALA A 302 14.02 14.89 9.15
N SER A 303 14.44 15.93 9.87
CA SER A 303 15.50 15.90 10.88
C SER A 303 15.04 15.43 12.26
N SER A 304 13.74 15.18 12.45
CA SER A 304 13.21 14.53 13.65
C SER A 304 13.50 13.04 13.58
N THR A 305 14.74 12.65 13.87
CA THR A 305 15.08 11.27 14.17
C THR A 305 14.18 10.83 15.33
N GLY A 306 13.21 9.94 15.04
CA GLY A 306 12.40 9.27 16.04
C GLY A 306 13.33 8.47 16.95
N GLY A 307 13.71 9.09 18.07
CA GLY A 307 14.38 8.41 19.16
C GLY A 307 13.38 7.45 19.79
N GLY A 308 13.29 6.24 19.26
CA GLY A 308 12.66 5.13 19.95
C GLY A 308 13.51 4.75 21.15
N LYS A 309 13.26 5.37 22.31
CA LYS A 309 13.50 4.78 23.64
C LYS A 309 12.55 5.40 24.67
N ASP A 310 11.84 4.51 25.35
CA ASP A 310 11.01 4.69 26.55
C ASP A 310 9.74 5.55 26.47
N LEU A 311 8.61 4.88 26.34
CA LEU A 311 7.31 5.33 26.84
C LEU A 311 6.78 4.32 27.85
N THR A 312 7.40 4.29 29.03
CA THR A 312 6.75 3.87 30.26
C THR A 312 6.58 5.11 31.13
N SER A 313 5.38 5.68 31.17
CA SER A 313 4.75 6.19 32.41
C SER A 313 3.47 6.98 32.13
N SER A 314 2.48 6.63 32.94
CA SER A 314 1.15 7.20 33.08
C SER A 314 1.15 8.67 33.47
N ALA A 315 0.16 9.43 33.01
CA ALA A 315 -0.41 10.53 33.80
C ALA A 315 -1.84 10.88 33.35
N THR A 316 -2.80 10.43 34.15
CA THR A 316 -4.12 11.03 34.33
C THR A 316 -4.00 12.48 34.83
N SER A 317 -4.82 13.42 34.33
CA SER A 317 -5.41 14.60 35.02
C SER A 317 -6.11 15.50 33.97
N LYS A 318 -7.45 15.55 33.89
CA LYS A 318 -8.39 16.46 34.59
C LYS A 318 -8.07 17.96 34.54
N SER A 319 -9.07 18.67 34.00
CA SER A 319 -9.35 20.12 33.91
C SER A 319 -9.08 20.97 35.17
N SER A 320 -8.65 22.23 34.98
CA SER A 320 -9.31 23.42 35.55
C SER A 320 -8.69 24.76 35.10
N THR A 321 -9.50 25.81 35.23
CA THR A 321 -9.48 27.13 34.60
C THR A 321 -8.81 28.24 35.46
N THR A 322 -8.34 29.31 34.78
CA THR A 322 -8.41 30.77 35.11
C THR A 322 -7.46 31.53 36.07
N ILE A 323 -7.00 32.69 35.54
CA ILE A 323 -6.79 34.07 36.10
C ILE A 323 -5.38 34.54 36.54
N SER A 324 -4.87 35.46 35.70
CA SER A 324 -4.26 36.80 35.86
C SER A 324 -3.28 37.24 36.97
N GLU A 325 -2.38 38.11 36.48
CA GLU A 325 -1.76 39.32 37.09
C GLU A 325 -0.54 39.19 38.02
N SER A 326 0.62 39.70 37.54
CA SER A 326 1.20 41.00 37.95
C SER A 326 2.74 41.08 37.78
N ARG A 327 3.22 42.17 37.17
CA ARG A 327 4.61 42.73 37.25
C ARG A 327 4.61 43.76 38.41
N PRO A 328 5.73 44.16 39.06
CA PRO A 328 6.81 44.97 38.43
C PRO A 328 8.25 44.78 39.03
N SER A 329 9.35 44.89 38.27
CA SER A 329 10.30 46.05 38.11
C SER A 329 11.67 45.97 38.82
N SER A 330 12.64 46.69 38.21
CA SER A 330 13.96 47.16 38.67
C SER A 330 15.18 46.26 38.36
N SER A 331 16.39 46.73 38.02
CA SER A 331 16.93 47.93 37.36
C SER A 331 18.46 47.80 37.39
N SER A 332 19.20 48.04 36.29
CA SER A 332 20.48 48.79 36.27
C SER A 332 21.20 48.70 34.91
N ASN A 333 21.53 49.87 34.37
CA ASN A 333 22.44 50.21 33.25
C ASN A 333 23.31 51.39 33.76
N PRO A 334 24.31 51.95 33.04
CA PRO A 334 25.35 51.43 32.12
C PRO A 334 26.75 52.04 32.51
N PRO A 335 27.78 52.26 31.63
CA PRO A 335 27.76 53.30 30.58
C PRO A 335 28.52 52.98 29.26
N ALA A 336 28.51 53.97 28.36
CA ALA A 336 28.75 53.94 26.92
C ALA A 336 30.14 54.46 26.44
N SER A 337 30.45 54.22 25.16
CA SER A 337 31.24 55.07 24.22
C SER A 337 31.30 54.38 22.84
N SER A 338 31.37 54.97 21.63
CA SER A 338 31.01 56.26 21.03
C SER A 338 31.47 56.23 19.55
N HIS A 339 30.54 56.34 18.58
CA HIS A 339 30.63 56.94 17.22
C HIS A 339 31.46 56.35 16.04
N PRO A 340 31.06 56.66 14.76
CA PRO A 340 31.27 55.87 13.52
C PRO A 340 32.21 56.60 12.50
N PRO A 341 32.35 56.21 11.19
CA PRO A 341 31.35 56.57 10.15
C PRO A 341 31.27 55.72 8.83
N ALA A 342 30.20 56.01 8.07
CA ALA A 342 30.09 56.16 6.60
C ALA A 342 30.08 54.96 5.61
N SER A 343 29.00 54.92 4.82
CA SER A 343 28.87 54.32 3.48
C SER A 343 29.72 55.06 2.43
N PRO A 344 29.93 54.43 1.25
CA PRO A 344 29.49 55.11 0.02
C PRO A 344 28.72 54.21 -0.96
N THR A 345 27.92 54.88 -1.77
CA THR A 345 27.06 54.39 -2.84
C THR A 345 27.80 54.26 -4.18
N ALA A 346 27.39 53.24 -4.93
CA ALA A 346 27.17 53.16 -6.40
C ALA A 346 28.31 53.38 -7.43
N SER A 347 28.38 52.37 -8.31
CA SER A 347 28.40 52.46 -9.79
C SER A 347 29.73 52.17 -10.51
N SER A 348 29.83 50.97 -11.09
CA SER A 348 30.12 50.75 -12.51
C SER A 348 30.22 49.25 -12.83
N SER A 349 29.29 48.77 -13.66
CA SER A 349 29.32 47.43 -14.28
C SER A 349 30.58 47.21 -15.14
N PRO A 350 31.08 45.98 -15.19
CA PRO A 350 31.56 45.38 -16.43
C PRO A 350 30.73 44.16 -16.82
N ALA A 351 30.50 44.02 -18.12
CA ALA A 351 29.80 42.91 -18.76
C ALA A 351 30.47 41.54 -18.49
N PRO A 352 29.71 40.43 -18.51
CA PRO A 352 30.22 39.10 -18.25
C PRO A 352 30.99 38.58 -19.47
N THR A 353 32.23 38.15 -19.28
CA THR A 353 33.00 37.39 -20.26
C THR A 353 33.49 36.09 -19.65
N ASN A 354 33.34 35.02 -20.45
CA ASN A 354 33.77 33.62 -20.24
C ASN A 354 32.77 32.68 -19.55
N GLN A 355 31.62 32.50 -20.21
CA GLN A 355 30.89 31.23 -20.20
C GLN A 355 31.38 30.36 -21.36
N PRO A 356 31.76 29.08 -21.16
CA PRO A 356 32.00 28.17 -22.27
C PRO A 356 30.67 27.75 -22.92
N SER A 357 30.61 27.88 -24.24
CA SER A 357 29.47 27.47 -25.07
C SER A 357 29.18 25.97 -24.97
N PRO A 358 27.91 25.56 -25.15
CA PRO A 358 27.48 24.17 -25.07
C PRO A 358 28.08 23.34 -26.22
N SER A 359 28.69 22.21 -25.86
CA SER A 359 29.08 21.15 -26.79
C SER A 359 27.84 20.49 -27.39
N ASN A 360 27.79 20.41 -28.72
CA ASN A 360 26.76 19.69 -29.48
C ASN A 360 26.56 18.25 -28.96
N PRO A 361 25.31 17.75 -28.90
CA PRO A 361 25.08 16.32 -28.72
C PRO A 361 25.58 15.53 -29.94
N PRO A 362 26.11 14.31 -29.76
CA PRO A 362 26.45 13.45 -30.89
C PRO A 362 25.19 13.02 -31.65
N SER A 363 25.24 13.09 -32.98
CA SER A 363 24.21 12.57 -33.88
C SER A 363 23.99 11.06 -33.69
N PRO A 364 22.76 10.56 -33.77
CA PRO A 364 22.48 9.14 -33.78
C PRO A 364 22.83 8.54 -35.15
N SER A 365 23.90 7.76 -35.21
CA SER A 365 24.19 6.87 -36.33
C SER A 365 23.84 5.43 -35.94
N ASN A 366 22.61 5.03 -36.22
CA ASN A 366 22.18 3.68 -36.65
C ASN A 366 20.67 3.52 -36.43
N GLN A 367 19.90 3.89 -37.45
CA GLN A 367 18.54 3.43 -37.64
C GLN A 367 18.49 2.71 -38.99
N PRO A 368 18.17 1.41 -39.05
CA PRO A 368 17.68 0.79 -40.26
C PRO A 368 16.18 1.07 -40.39
N SER A 369 15.79 1.68 -41.50
CA SER A 369 14.40 1.85 -41.93
C SER A 369 13.78 0.52 -42.36
N ALA A 370 12.48 0.39 -42.14
CA ALA A 370 11.65 -0.69 -42.64
C ALA A 370 11.36 -0.50 -44.14
N THR A 371 11.82 -1.43 -44.96
CA THR A 371 11.25 -1.85 -46.27
C THR A 371 12.07 -3.04 -46.77
N ASP A 372 11.54 -4.25 -46.59
CA ASP A 372 11.44 -5.33 -47.59
C ASP A 372 11.23 -6.67 -46.87
N SER A 373 10.05 -7.25 -47.08
CA SER A 373 9.69 -8.60 -46.67
C SER A 373 10.47 -9.65 -47.46
N PRO A 374 11.07 -10.67 -46.81
CA PRO A 374 11.42 -11.90 -47.49
C PRO A 374 10.31 -12.94 -47.32
N ALA A 375 9.87 -13.49 -48.45
CA ALA A 375 8.96 -14.63 -48.59
C ALA A 375 9.59 -15.94 -48.04
N PRO A 376 8.76 -16.97 -47.73
CA PRO A 376 9.22 -18.17 -47.02
C PRO A 376 9.85 -19.19 -47.97
N SER A 377 10.96 -19.81 -47.56
CA SER A 377 11.52 -20.97 -48.27
C SER A 377 12.11 -22.01 -47.31
N ASN A 378 11.42 -23.15 -47.26
CA ASN A 378 11.94 -24.53 -47.32
C ASN A 378 11.25 -25.47 -46.34
N GLN A 379 10.14 -26.01 -46.84
CA GLN A 379 9.55 -27.29 -46.48
C GLN A 379 10.50 -28.45 -46.86
N PRO A 380 10.63 -29.50 -46.04
CA PRO A 380 10.98 -30.83 -46.52
C PRO A 380 9.71 -31.63 -46.83
N SER A 381 9.65 -32.21 -48.04
CA SER A 381 8.62 -33.15 -48.46
C SER A 381 8.91 -34.58 -47.96
N ALA A 382 7.81 -35.35 -47.87
CA ALA A 382 7.72 -36.70 -47.34
C ALA A 382 8.38 -37.79 -48.21
N THR A 383 8.97 -38.79 -47.54
CA THR A 383 8.90 -40.24 -47.87
C THR A 383 9.58 -41.04 -46.76
N ASP A 384 8.79 -41.69 -45.89
CA ASP A 384 8.78 -43.15 -45.66
C ASP A 384 7.99 -43.49 -44.38
N SER A 385 6.92 -44.27 -44.54
CA SER A 385 6.22 -44.96 -43.44
C SER A 385 6.98 -46.25 -43.09
N PRO A 386 6.89 -46.74 -41.84
CA PRO A 386 5.88 -47.78 -41.60
C PRO A 386 5.19 -47.79 -40.22
N ALA A 387 3.94 -48.29 -40.28
CA ALA A 387 3.19 -49.13 -39.33
C ALA A 387 2.62 -48.56 -38.01
N GLN A 388 1.28 -48.63 -37.96
CA GLN A 388 0.39 -48.53 -36.80
C GLN A 388 0.63 -49.66 -35.78
N THR A 389 0.38 -49.37 -34.49
CA THR A 389 -0.30 -50.32 -33.58
C THR A 389 -1.04 -49.58 -32.44
N ASN A 390 -2.37 -49.76 -32.45
CA ASN A 390 -3.36 -49.88 -31.37
C ASN A 390 -3.51 -48.83 -30.24
N GLN A 391 -4.62 -48.08 -30.35
CA GLN A 391 -5.41 -47.49 -29.26
C GLN A 391 -5.97 -48.54 -28.28
N PRO A 392 -6.41 -48.08 -27.09
CA PRO A 392 -7.78 -48.32 -26.68
C PRO A 392 -8.56 -47.02 -26.43
N SER A 393 -9.85 -47.09 -26.74
CA SER A 393 -10.87 -46.05 -26.68
C SER A 393 -11.54 -45.94 -25.32
N SER A 394 -11.94 -44.72 -24.92
CA SER A 394 -13.10 -44.50 -24.07
C SER A 394 -13.60 -43.05 -24.20
N SER A 395 -14.64 -42.86 -25.01
CA SER A 395 -15.44 -41.64 -25.09
C SER A 395 -16.57 -41.69 -24.05
N LEU A 396 -16.66 -40.68 -23.19
CA LEU A 396 -17.79 -40.44 -22.29
C LEU A 396 -18.85 -39.59 -23.03
N PRO A 397 -20.15 -39.91 -22.92
CA PRO A 397 -21.24 -39.11 -23.49
C PRO A 397 -21.65 -37.93 -22.56
N PRO A 398 -22.31 -36.88 -23.10
CA PRO A 398 -22.69 -35.67 -22.36
C PRO A 398 -23.86 -35.88 -21.38
N PRO A 399 -24.05 -34.99 -20.38
CA PRO A 399 -24.96 -35.23 -19.26
C PRO A 399 -26.45 -35.10 -19.62
N ASN A 400 -27.23 -36.04 -19.09
CA ASN A 400 -28.69 -36.14 -19.24
C ASN A 400 -29.46 -35.07 -18.44
N LYS A 401 -30.61 -34.68 -19.01
CA LYS A 401 -31.62 -33.77 -18.46
C LYS A 401 -32.17 -34.25 -17.11
N CYS A 402 -32.34 -33.31 -16.18
CA CYS A 402 -33.01 -33.51 -14.88
C CYS A 402 -34.43 -34.08 -15.05
N HIS A 403 -34.72 -35.20 -14.38
CA HIS A 403 -36.09 -35.69 -14.15
C HIS A 403 -36.63 -35.09 -12.85
N VAL A 404 -37.78 -34.42 -12.95
CA VAL A 404 -38.58 -33.97 -11.80
C VAL A 404 -39.31 -35.19 -11.24
N VAL A 405 -38.92 -35.65 -10.05
CA VAL A 405 -39.68 -36.64 -9.29
C VAL A 405 -40.75 -35.89 -8.50
N LYS A 406 -42.02 -36.09 -8.86
CA LYS A 406 -43.17 -35.72 -8.01
C LYS A 406 -43.24 -36.72 -6.86
N VAL A 407 -42.99 -36.26 -5.64
CA VAL A 407 -43.33 -37.00 -4.41
C VAL A 407 -44.76 -36.63 -4.03
N THR A 408 -45.67 -37.60 -4.12
CA THR A 408 -47.03 -37.49 -3.58
C THR A 408 -46.97 -37.84 -2.09
N VAL A 409 -47.34 -36.90 -1.22
CA VAL A 409 -47.55 -37.15 0.21
C VAL A 409 -48.98 -37.66 0.39
N ALA A 410 -49.14 -38.86 0.94
CA ALA A 410 -50.42 -39.35 1.44
C ALA A 410 -50.58 -38.94 2.92
N ALA A 411 -51.82 -38.59 3.26
CA ALA A 411 -52.27 -37.99 4.51
C ALA A 411 -52.00 -38.80 5.78
#